data_AF-K5WJ28-F1
#
_entry.id   AF-K5WJ28-F1
#
_cell.length_a   1.000
_cell.length_b   1.000
_cell.length_c   1.000
_cell.angle_alpha   90.00
_cell.angle_beta   90.00
_cell.angle_gamma   90.00
#
_symmetry.space_group_name_H-M   'P 1'
#
loop_
_entity.id
_entity.type
_entity.pdbx_description
1 polymer ?
#
loop_
_entity_poly.entity_id
_entity_poly.type
_entity_poly.pdbx_seq_one_letter_code
_entity_poly.pdbx_strand_id
1 'polypeptide(L)'
;MASAIVSAIIGGAIANLLVVYPHSTMTDAELKSELLVIKDWFIAFNSNFVDITGKLPSSTSSFPVAVMLATSDLHISTSSPNERVHITGRLSTEAAWALSPKENNCCVHIYAENNDIDDGYDNWLLKNKSRSKLSSPDIQAKVATALANNRGTLGKGNLA
;
A
#
# COMPACT_ATOMS: atom_id res chain seq x y z
N MET A 1 -2.80 14.98 1.18
CA MET A 1 -1.77 14.02 1.62
C MET A 1 -2.15 13.49 2.98
N ALA A 2 -1.93 12.21 3.25
CA ALA A 2 -2.28 11.57 4.52
C ALA A 2 -1.41 10.35 4.78
N SER A 3 -1.36 9.88 6.01
CA SER A 3 -0.87 8.55 6.34
C SER A 3 -1.77 7.88 7.36
N ALA A 4 -1.75 6.56 7.41
CA ALA A 4 -2.50 5.78 8.38
C ALA A 4 -1.79 4.46 8.68
N ILE A 5 -2.13 3.85 9.80
CA ILE A 5 -1.66 2.52 10.19
C ILE A 5 -2.79 1.51 9.95
N VAL A 6 -2.45 0.40 9.31
CA VAL A 6 -3.28 -0.81 9.29
C VAL A 6 -2.64 -1.83 10.23
N SER A 7 -3.42 -2.35 11.17
CA SER A 7 -3.00 -3.46 12.04
C SER A 7 -3.80 -4.71 11.69
N ALA A 8 -3.10 -5.84 11.56
CA ALA A 8 -3.72 -7.13 11.27
C ALA A 8 -3.04 -8.26 12.04
N ILE A 9 -3.74 -9.38 12.23
CA ILE A 9 -3.14 -10.60 12.78
C ILE A 9 -2.69 -11.48 11.61
N ILE A 10 -1.40 -11.79 11.56
CA ILE A 10 -0.77 -12.57 10.49
C ILE A 10 0.08 -13.66 11.13
N GLY A 11 -0.22 -14.93 10.85
CA GLY A 11 0.47 -16.06 11.48
C GLY A 11 0.38 -16.07 13.01
N GLY A 12 -0.67 -15.49 13.58
CA GLY A 12 -0.87 -15.37 15.04
C GLY A 12 -0.17 -14.17 15.71
N ALA A 13 0.58 -13.36 14.97
CA ALA A 13 1.22 -12.14 15.48
C ALA A 13 0.54 -10.88 14.93
N ILE A 14 0.58 -9.80 15.72
CA ILE A 14 0.15 -8.48 15.23
C ILE A 14 1.23 -7.93 14.30
N ALA A 15 0.85 -7.60 13.08
CA ALA A 15 1.66 -6.90 12.09
C ALA A 15 1.06 -5.53 11.78
N ASN A 16 1.91 -4.53 11.56
CA ASN A 16 1.50 -3.18 11.21
C ASN A 16 2.02 -2.81 9.83
N LEU A 17 1.17 -2.14 9.06
CA LEU A 17 1.52 -1.50 7.79
C LEU A 17 1.31 0.01 7.93
N LEU A 18 2.36 0.79 7.66
CA LEU A 18 2.24 2.22 7.44
C LEU A 18 1.87 2.48 5.98
N VAL A 19 0.69 3.05 5.74
CA VAL A 19 0.25 3.47 4.42
C VAL A 19 0.45 4.97 4.29
N VAL A 20 1.13 5.41 3.23
CA VAL A 20 1.50 6.80 2.98
C VAL A 20 0.93 7.25 1.64
N TYR A 21 0.16 8.34 1.65
CA TYR A 21 -0.50 8.96 0.50
C TYR A 21 0.15 10.31 0.18
N PRO A 22 1.23 10.33 -0.63
CA PRO A 22 1.97 11.56 -0.96
C PRO A 22 1.25 12.45 -1.98
N HIS A 23 0.16 11.99 -2.58
CA HIS A 23 -0.56 12.72 -3.64
C HIS A 23 -2.05 12.91 -3.38
N SER A 24 -2.65 12.08 -2.52
CA SER A 24 -4.11 12.01 -2.39
C SER A 24 -4.66 12.95 -1.31
N THR A 25 -5.80 13.57 -1.56
CA THR A 25 -6.58 14.35 -0.59
C THR A 25 -7.93 13.68 -0.38
N MET A 26 -7.91 12.53 0.30
CA MET A 26 -9.11 11.78 0.64
C MET A 26 -9.76 12.31 1.92
N THR A 27 -11.08 12.21 1.97
CA THR A 27 -11.88 12.27 3.20
C THR A 27 -11.58 11.07 4.09
N ASP A 28 -11.97 11.12 5.37
CA ASP A 28 -11.82 9.96 6.27
C ASP A 28 -12.64 8.75 5.79
N ALA A 29 -13.78 8.98 5.15
CA ALA A 29 -14.63 7.91 4.62
C ALA A 29 -13.96 7.18 3.44
N GLU A 30 -13.48 7.92 2.44
CA GLU A 30 -12.75 7.35 1.29
C GLU A 30 -11.47 6.63 1.75
N LEU A 31 -10.71 7.26 2.66
CA LEU A 31 -9.52 6.67 3.24
C LEU A 31 -9.86 5.36 3.98
N LYS A 32 -10.95 5.32 4.73
CA LYS A 32 -11.38 4.11 5.44
C LYS A 32 -11.71 2.97 4.46
N SER A 33 -12.51 3.24 3.42
CA SER A 33 -12.86 2.21 2.42
C SER A 33 -11.60 1.66 1.73
N GLU A 34 -10.68 2.52 1.31
CA GLU A 34 -9.45 2.06 0.67
C GLU A 34 -8.53 1.26 1.63
N LEU A 35 -8.41 1.71 2.89
CA LEU A 35 -7.61 1.00 3.90
C LEU A 35 -8.16 -0.39 4.23
N LEU A 36 -9.48 -0.63 4.09
CA LEU A 36 -10.07 -1.96 4.24
C LEU A 36 -9.58 -2.92 3.15
N VAL A 37 -9.60 -2.48 1.89
CA VAL A 37 -9.03 -3.25 0.76
C VAL A 37 -7.53 -3.51 0.98
N ILE A 38 -6.78 -2.48 1.38
CA ILE A 38 -5.34 -2.61 1.67
C ILE A 38 -5.08 -3.55 2.84
N LYS A 39 -5.95 -3.61 3.85
CA LYS A 39 -5.80 -4.52 4.99
C LYS A 39 -5.87 -5.98 4.57
N ASP A 40 -6.84 -6.34 3.74
CA ASP A 40 -6.98 -7.72 3.28
C ASP A 40 -5.84 -8.12 2.35
N TRP A 41 -5.41 -7.21 1.47
CA TRP A 41 -4.19 -7.37 0.69
C TRP A 41 -2.95 -7.55 1.58
N PHE A 42 -2.80 -6.74 2.64
CA PHE A 42 -1.66 -6.80 3.56
C PHE A 42 -1.59 -8.16 4.27
N ILE A 43 -2.73 -8.68 4.70
CA ILE A 43 -2.85 -10.02 5.26
C ILE A 43 -2.41 -11.05 4.22
N ALA A 44 -2.91 -10.97 2.98
CA ALA A 44 -2.57 -11.93 1.93
C ALA A 44 -1.07 -11.90 1.58
N PHE A 45 -0.51 -10.71 1.39
CA PHE A 45 0.90 -10.51 1.04
C PHE A 45 1.82 -11.04 2.14
N ASN A 46 1.59 -10.69 3.40
CA ASN A 46 2.44 -11.15 4.51
C ASN A 46 2.13 -12.58 4.98
N SER A 47 0.99 -13.16 4.57
CA SER A 47 0.75 -14.62 4.64
C SER A 47 1.38 -15.38 3.47
N ASN A 48 2.11 -14.68 2.59
CA ASN A 48 2.82 -15.22 1.43
C ASN A 48 1.88 -15.90 0.41
N PHE A 49 0.64 -15.44 0.27
CA PHE A 49 -0.25 -15.91 -0.80
C PHE A 49 0.23 -15.39 -2.16
N VAL A 50 0.07 -16.22 -3.20
CA VAL A 50 0.51 -15.89 -4.57
C VAL A 50 -0.30 -14.72 -5.15
N ASP A 51 0.33 -13.98 -6.07
CA ASP A 51 -0.36 -13.03 -6.94
C ASP A 51 -1.16 -13.75 -8.04
N ILE A 52 -1.93 -13.01 -8.84
CA ILE A 52 -2.73 -13.58 -9.95
C ILE A 52 -1.91 -14.32 -11.02
N THR A 53 -0.58 -14.18 -11.02
CA THR A 53 0.35 -14.86 -11.91
C THR A 53 1.11 -16.00 -11.23
N GLY A 54 0.78 -16.33 -9.98
CA GLY A 54 1.43 -17.39 -9.20
C GLY A 54 2.73 -16.97 -8.50
N LYS A 55 3.08 -15.67 -8.45
CA LYS A 55 4.32 -15.19 -7.82
C LYS A 55 4.13 -14.98 -6.32
N LEU A 56 5.11 -15.42 -5.53
CA LEU A 56 5.10 -15.28 -4.08
C LEU A 56 5.69 -13.95 -3.61
N PRO A 57 5.10 -13.32 -2.57
CA PRO A 57 5.66 -12.17 -1.85
C PRO A 57 7.10 -12.39 -1.35
N SER A 58 7.38 -13.56 -0.79
CA SER A 58 8.73 -13.98 -0.32
C SER A 58 9.80 -13.97 -1.42
N SER A 59 9.41 -13.91 -2.71
CA SER A 59 10.35 -13.73 -3.82
C SER A 59 10.77 -12.27 -4.04
N THR A 60 10.29 -11.34 -3.21
CA THR A 60 10.56 -9.89 -3.30
C THR A 60 11.39 -9.43 -2.12
N SER A 61 12.17 -8.36 -2.30
CA SER A 61 12.89 -7.69 -1.21
C SER A 61 11.98 -6.84 -0.31
N SER A 62 10.66 -6.89 -0.52
CA SER A 62 9.65 -6.18 0.27
C SER A 62 8.96 -7.06 1.31
N PHE A 63 9.27 -8.37 1.38
CA PHE A 63 8.63 -9.30 2.29
C PHE A 63 9.46 -9.52 3.57
N PRO A 64 8.88 -9.43 4.78
CA PRO A 64 7.53 -8.94 5.06
C PRO A 64 7.42 -7.43 4.81
N VAL A 65 6.28 -6.98 4.29
CA VAL A 65 6.03 -5.56 4.04
C VAL A 65 5.68 -4.86 5.34
N ALA A 66 6.20 -3.64 5.51
CA ALA A 66 5.91 -2.79 6.67
C ALA A 66 5.46 -1.37 6.27
N VAL A 67 5.80 -0.93 5.05
CA VAL A 67 5.36 0.37 4.53
C VAL A 67 4.88 0.24 3.09
N MET A 68 3.77 0.92 2.78
CA MET A 68 3.25 1.09 1.44
C MET A 68 3.13 2.59 1.14
N LEU A 69 3.81 3.03 0.07
CA LEU A 69 3.54 4.32 -0.55
C LEU A 69 2.47 4.10 -1.63
N ALA A 70 1.24 4.54 -1.37
CA ALA A 70 0.15 4.49 -2.33
C ALA A 70 0.34 5.63 -3.34
N THR A 71 0.83 5.30 -4.55
CA THR A 71 1.19 6.31 -5.55
C THR A 71 0.00 6.76 -6.39
N SER A 72 -1.06 5.95 -6.40
CA SER A 72 -2.33 6.24 -7.03
C SER A 72 -3.42 5.51 -6.24
N ASP A 73 -4.52 6.20 -5.98
CA ASP A 73 -5.76 5.64 -5.43
C ASP A 73 -6.39 4.68 -6.46
N LEU A 74 -7.61 4.22 -6.22
CA LEU A 74 -8.34 3.38 -7.19
C LEU A 74 -8.42 4.05 -8.58
N HIS A 75 -7.71 3.52 -9.57
CA HIS A 75 -7.59 4.12 -10.91
C HIS A 75 -7.32 3.08 -12.01
N ILE A 76 -7.52 3.49 -13.26
CA ILE A 76 -6.99 2.78 -14.44
C ILE A 76 -5.70 3.45 -14.86
N SER A 77 -4.64 2.66 -15.05
CA SER A 77 -3.36 3.21 -15.52
C SER A 77 -3.49 3.72 -16.95
N THR A 78 -3.09 4.96 -17.20
CA THR A 78 -3.02 5.52 -18.56
C THR A 78 -2.01 4.77 -19.44
N SER A 79 -1.00 4.14 -18.82
CA SER A 79 0.01 3.32 -19.49
C SER A 79 -0.43 1.88 -19.75
N SER A 80 -1.55 1.46 -19.15
CA SER A 80 -2.12 0.11 -19.31
C SER A 80 -3.65 0.21 -19.25
N PRO A 81 -4.29 0.84 -20.26
CA PRO A 81 -5.72 1.17 -20.22
C PRO A 81 -6.65 -0.05 -20.21
N ASN A 82 -6.14 -1.21 -20.57
CA ASN A 82 -6.88 -2.48 -20.54
C ASN A 82 -6.73 -3.22 -19.20
N GLU A 83 -5.93 -2.68 -18.28
CA GLU A 83 -5.79 -3.24 -16.94
C GLU A 83 -7.01 -2.86 -16.10
N ARG A 84 -7.46 -3.78 -15.24
CA ARG A 84 -8.52 -3.53 -14.26
C ARG A 84 -8.17 -2.33 -13.38
N VAL A 85 -9.19 -1.69 -12.82
CA VAL A 85 -9.04 -0.60 -11.87
C VAL A 85 -8.31 -1.12 -10.62
N HIS A 86 -7.31 -0.38 -10.13
CA HIS A 86 -6.44 -0.83 -9.04
C HIS A 86 -5.85 0.32 -8.24
N ILE A 87 -5.37 0.00 -7.04
CA ILE A 87 -4.49 0.83 -6.22
C ILE A 87 -3.04 0.47 -6.58
N THR A 88 -2.17 1.46 -6.79
CA THR A 88 -0.73 1.20 -6.98
C THR A 88 0.03 1.41 -5.68
N GLY A 89 0.65 0.34 -5.19
CA GLY A 89 1.50 0.36 -3.99
C GLY A 89 2.97 0.19 -4.33
N ARG A 90 3.82 1.10 -3.83
CA ARG A 90 5.27 0.88 -3.73
C ARG A 90 5.61 0.41 -2.33
N LEU A 91 6.22 -0.77 -2.24
CA LEU A 91 6.34 -1.48 -0.96
C LEU A 91 7.76 -1.38 -0.41
N SER A 92 7.86 -1.29 0.91
CA SER A 92 9.13 -1.27 1.64
C SER A 92 9.05 -2.19 2.87
N THR A 93 10.19 -2.81 3.19
CA THR A 93 10.41 -3.32 4.54
C THR A 93 10.68 -2.16 5.50
N GLU A 94 10.61 -2.42 6.79
CA GLU A 94 11.00 -1.43 7.81
C GLU A 94 12.43 -0.95 7.63
N ALA A 95 13.37 -1.88 7.36
CA ALA A 95 14.78 -1.58 7.13
C ALA A 95 14.98 -0.67 5.91
N ALA A 96 14.30 -0.94 4.80
CA ALA A 96 14.38 -0.11 3.59
C ALA A 96 13.79 1.29 3.82
N TRP A 97 12.72 1.38 4.62
CA TRP A 97 12.11 2.65 4.99
C TRP A 97 12.95 3.48 5.96
N ALA A 98 13.83 2.85 6.75
CA ALA A 98 14.74 3.53 7.68
C ALA A 98 15.93 4.20 6.98
N LEU A 99 16.21 3.89 5.71
CA LEU A 99 17.30 4.48 4.94
C LEU A 99 17.07 5.97 4.62
N SER A 100 18.17 6.66 4.33
CA SER A 100 18.17 8.04 3.84
C SER A 100 18.99 8.13 2.54
N PRO A 101 18.36 8.30 1.36
CA PRO A 101 16.90 8.38 1.14
C PRO A 101 16.20 7.03 1.40
N LYS A 102 14.91 7.10 1.73
CA LYS A 102 14.03 5.92 1.90
C LYS A 102 13.96 5.11 0.61
N GLU A 103 13.84 3.80 0.70
CA GLU A 103 13.80 2.90 -0.47
C GLU A 103 12.50 2.12 -0.56
N ASN A 104 11.93 2.03 -1.77
CA ASN A 104 10.90 1.04 -2.12
C ASN A 104 11.56 -0.10 -2.87
N ASN A 105 11.09 -1.33 -2.63
CA ASN A 105 11.70 -2.55 -3.14
C ASN A 105 10.87 -3.26 -4.22
N CYS A 106 9.56 -2.99 -4.29
CA CYS A 106 8.73 -3.49 -5.38
C CYS A 106 7.49 -2.60 -5.62
N CYS A 107 6.76 -2.92 -6.68
CA CYS A 107 5.52 -2.27 -7.06
C CYS A 107 4.43 -3.33 -7.26
N VAL A 108 3.27 -3.11 -6.65
CA VAL A 108 2.10 -3.98 -6.78
C VAL A 108 0.90 -3.20 -7.25
N HIS A 109 0.00 -3.89 -7.93
CA HIS A 109 -1.38 -3.44 -8.13
C HIS A 109 -2.28 -4.27 -7.22
N ILE A 110 -3.21 -3.60 -6.55
CA ILE A 110 -4.19 -4.20 -5.64
C ILE A 110 -5.56 -3.96 -6.26
N TYR A 111 -6.33 -5.03 -6.46
CA TYR A 111 -7.62 -4.98 -7.13
C TYR A 111 -8.74 -5.18 -6.11
N ALA A 112 -9.77 -4.35 -6.24
CA ALA A 112 -11.01 -4.51 -5.52
C ALA A 112 -12.00 -5.37 -6.31
N GLU A 113 -12.93 -6.03 -5.60
CA GLU A 113 -14.05 -6.73 -6.22
C GLU A 113 -14.88 -5.76 -7.06
N ASN A 114 -15.40 -6.23 -8.21
CA ASN A 114 -16.20 -5.44 -9.17
C ASN A 114 -15.60 -4.08 -9.60
N ASN A 115 -14.31 -3.83 -9.33
CA ASN A 115 -13.65 -2.54 -9.48
C ASN A 115 -14.23 -1.43 -8.57
N ASP A 116 -14.78 -1.80 -7.41
CA ASP A 116 -15.31 -0.88 -6.39
C ASP A 116 -14.65 -1.15 -5.03
N ILE A 117 -14.10 -0.11 -4.39
CA ILE A 117 -13.45 -0.23 -3.08
C ILE A 117 -14.42 -0.67 -1.97
N ASP A 118 -15.71 -0.36 -2.12
CA ASP A 118 -16.71 -0.71 -1.13
C ASP A 118 -17.08 -2.21 -1.17
N ASP A 119 -16.75 -2.90 -2.27
CA ASP A 119 -16.95 -4.36 -2.43
C ASP A 119 -15.79 -5.19 -1.86
N GLY A 120 -14.70 -4.54 -1.41
CA GLY A 120 -13.59 -5.21 -0.73
C GLY A 120 -12.50 -5.74 -1.66
N TYR A 121 -11.59 -6.54 -1.10
CA TYR A 121 -10.39 -7.02 -1.79
C TYR A 121 -10.65 -8.28 -2.62
N ASP A 122 -10.16 -8.29 -3.86
CA ASP A 122 -10.18 -9.46 -4.76
C ASP A 122 -8.79 -10.12 -4.81
N ASN A 123 -7.83 -9.47 -5.45
CA ASN A 123 -6.51 -10.03 -5.70
C ASN A 123 -5.44 -8.95 -5.88
N TRP A 124 -4.22 -9.37 -6.20
CA TRP A 124 -3.09 -8.46 -6.44
C TRP A 124 -2.16 -9.00 -7.52
N LEU A 125 -1.36 -8.09 -8.08
CA LEU A 125 -0.36 -8.37 -9.11
C LEU A 125 0.98 -7.73 -8.74
N LEU A 126 2.06 -8.53 -8.78
CA LEU A 126 3.41 -8.01 -8.70
C LEU A 126 3.84 -7.43 -10.06
N LYS A 127 3.90 -6.10 -10.14
CA LYS A 127 4.26 -5.39 -11.39
C LYS A 127 5.75 -5.39 -11.66
N ASN A 128 6.54 -5.07 -10.65
CA ASN A 128 7.99 -5.12 -10.76
C ASN A 128 8.64 -5.28 -9.39
N LYS A 129 9.88 -5.77 -9.41
CA LYS A 129 10.76 -5.90 -8.24
C LYS A 129 11.84 -4.82 -8.22
N SER A 130 11.60 -3.72 -8.95
CA SER A 130 12.59 -2.67 -9.13
C SER A 130 12.69 -1.82 -7.88
N ARG A 131 13.88 -1.78 -7.30
CA ARG A 131 14.19 -0.88 -6.20
C ARG A 131 14.21 0.57 -6.69
N SER A 132 13.61 1.48 -5.92
CA SER A 132 13.68 2.92 -6.16
C SER A 132 13.96 3.68 -4.89
N LYS A 133 14.79 4.74 -5.00
CA LYS A 133 15.08 5.67 -3.91
C LYS A 133 14.12 6.84 -3.96
N LEU A 134 13.60 7.24 -2.80
CA LEU A 134 12.81 8.46 -2.62
C LEU A 134 13.75 9.66 -2.44
N SER A 135 14.58 9.92 -3.46
CA SER A 135 15.64 10.93 -3.42
C SER A 135 15.23 12.31 -3.94
N SER A 136 14.09 12.42 -4.63
CA SER A 136 13.60 13.72 -5.10
C SER A 136 13.21 14.61 -3.91
N PRO A 137 13.65 15.88 -3.84
CA PRO A 137 13.23 16.79 -2.78
C PRO A 137 11.71 16.95 -2.69
N ASP A 138 11.02 16.96 -3.84
CA ASP A 138 9.55 17.04 -3.91
C ASP A 138 8.89 15.80 -3.28
N ILE A 139 9.35 14.59 -3.61
CA ILE A 139 8.75 13.37 -3.02
C ILE A 139 9.04 13.29 -1.53
N GLN A 140 10.21 13.76 -1.07
CA GLN A 140 10.55 13.81 0.35
C GLN A 140 9.63 14.77 1.11
N ALA A 141 9.38 15.97 0.57
CA ALA A 141 8.47 16.94 1.16
C ALA A 141 7.04 16.40 1.24
N LYS A 142 6.56 15.72 0.18
CA LYS A 142 5.23 15.10 0.15
C LYS A 142 5.08 13.96 1.15
N VAL A 143 6.08 13.09 1.25
CA VAL A 143 6.10 12.03 2.27
C VAL A 143 6.11 12.63 3.67
N ALA A 144 6.95 13.63 3.94
CA ALA A 144 6.97 14.31 5.23
C ALA A 144 5.60 14.93 5.59
N THR A 145 4.95 15.56 4.61
CA THR A 145 3.61 16.14 4.79
C THR A 145 2.55 15.06 5.05
N ALA A 146 2.60 13.95 4.33
CA ALA A 146 1.72 12.81 4.55
C ALA A 146 1.88 12.20 5.95
N LEU A 147 3.13 12.07 6.42
CA LEU A 147 3.44 11.57 7.76
C LEU A 147 3.01 12.54 8.87
N ALA A 148 3.17 13.84 8.65
CA ALA A 148 2.68 14.87 9.58
C ALA A 148 1.15 14.88 9.68
N ASN A 149 0.45 14.53 8.59
CA ASN A 149 -1.00 14.35 8.55
C ASN A 149 -1.41 12.88 8.76
N ASN A 150 -0.96 12.28 9.86
CA ASN A 150 -1.34 10.92 10.24
C ASN A 150 -2.80 10.90 10.74
N ARG A 151 -3.64 10.12 10.06
CA ARG A 151 -5.09 9.99 10.31
C ARG A 151 -5.43 8.91 11.34
N GLY A 152 -4.41 8.24 11.90
CA GLY A 152 -4.55 7.27 12.98
C GLY A 152 -4.44 5.82 12.49
N THR A 153 -5.20 4.93 13.13
CA THR A 153 -5.18 3.49 12.86
C THR A 153 -6.55 3.04 12.41
N LEU A 154 -6.61 2.25 11.33
CA LEU A 154 -7.84 1.61 10.86
C LEU A 154 -8.51 0.81 12.01
N GLY A 155 -9.81 1.01 12.19
CA GLY A 155 -10.59 0.43 13.29
C GLY A 155 -10.56 1.25 14.59
N LYS A 156 -9.99 2.47 14.57
CA LYS A 156 -9.93 3.37 15.73
C LYS A 156 -10.27 4.81 15.34
N GLY A 157 -10.87 5.57 16.27
CA GLY A 157 -11.14 7.00 16.09
C GLY A 157 -11.99 7.28 14.85
N ASN A 158 -11.57 8.25 14.02
CA ASN A 158 -12.24 8.58 12.76
C ASN A 158 -12.19 7.47 11.70
N LEU A 159 -11.31 6.48 11.88
CA LEU A 159 -11.17 5.31 11.00
C LEU A 159 -11.80 4.05 11.62
N ALA A 160 -12.58 4.17 12.69
CA ALA A 160 -13.38 3.08 13.26
C ALA A 160 -14.53 2.71 12.32
#